data_AF-A0A5J9V207-F1
#
_entry.id   AF-A0A5J9V207-F1
#
_cell.length_a   1.000
_cell.length_b   1.000
_cell.length_c   1.000
_cell.angle_alpha   90.00
_cell.angle_beta   90.00
_cell.angle_gamma   90.00
#
_symmetry.space_group_name_H-M   'P 1'
#
loop_
_entity.id
_entity.type
_entity.pdbx_description
1 polymer ?
#
loop_
_entity_poly.entity_id
_entity_poly.type
_entity_poly.pdbx_seq_one_letter_code
_entity_poly.pdbx_strand_id
1 'polypeptide(L)'
;MSSSRRSRPQRTGSSLSPSSSRTISEDQISELLSKLQALLPESQTRNGAQRGSAARVLQDTCSYIRSLHQEVDNLSDTLAELLSSADVTSDQAAVIRSLLM
;
A
#
# COMPACT_ATOMS: atom_id res chain seq x y z
N MET A 1 -35.87 47.80 47.83
CA MET A 1 -36.42 46.42 47.87
C MET A 1 -37.53 46.42 46.82
N SER A 2 -37.48 45.73 45.68
CA SER A 2 -36.97 44.39 45.41
C SER A 2 -36.59 44.23 43.93
N SER A 3 -35.48 43.54 43.69
CA SER A 3 -34.97 43.17 42.37
C SER A 3 -35.62 41.86 41.90
N SER A 4 -36.46 41.91 40.87
CA SER A 4 -37.02 40.70 40.24
C SER A 4 -36.07 40.18 39.17
N ARG A 5 -35.32 39.13 39.54
CA ARG A 5 -34.39 38.40 38.69
C ARG A 5 -35.17 37.62 37.63
N ARG A 6 -35.07 38.04 36.37
CA ARG A 6 -35.66 37.32 35.23
C ARG A 6 -34.66 36.26 34.76
N SER A 7 -34.91 35.01 35.16
CA SER A 7 -34.13 33.85 34.73
C SER A 7 -34.24 33.65 33.22
N ARG A 8 -33.12 33.80 32.52
CA ARG A 8 -32.97 33.57 31.09
C ARG A 8 -32.65 32.08 30.90
N PRO A 9 -33.43 31.30 30.13
CA PRO A 9 -33.09 29.90 29.90
C PRO A 9 -31.78 29.82 29.11
N GLN A 10 -30.80 29.14 29.70
CA GLN A 10 -29.55 28.80 29.03
C GLN A 10 -29.87 27.92 27.83
N ARG A 11 -29.48 28.39 26.65
CA ARG A 11 -29.37 27.56 25.46
C ARG A 11 -28.34 26.49 25.77
N THR A 12 -28.79 25.28 26.07
CA THR A 12 -27.95 24.09 26.05
C THR A 12 -27.57 23.88 24.59
N GLY A 13 -26.50 24.56 24.18
CA GLY A 13 -25.74 24.18 23.02
C GLY A 13 -25.18 22.81 23.31
N SER A 14 -25.94 21.78 22.97
CA SER A 14 -25.38 20.47 22.69
C SER A 14 -24.45 20.70 21.50
N SER A 15 -23.20 21.04 21.79
CA SER A 15 -22.11 20.82 20.86
C SER A 15 -22.12 19.31 20.63
N LEU A 16 -22.85 18.90 19.61
CA LEU A 16 -22.59 17.63 18.95
C LEU A 16 -21.13 17.75 18.54
N SER A 17 -20.25 17.18 19.34
CA SER A 17 -18.89 16.88 18.93
C SER A 17 -19.06 16.22 17.57
N PRO A 18 -18.55 16.82 16.48
CA PRO A 18 -18.58 16.15 15.21
C PRO A 18 -17.84 14.85 15.47
N SER A 19 -18.61 13.76 15.43
CA SER A 19 -18.10 12.41 15.44
C SER A 19 -16.87 12.43 14.56
N SER A 20 -15.71 12.09 15.12
CA SER A 20 -14.44 12.01 14.40
C SER A 20 -14.59 10.92 13.34
N SER A 21 -15.34 11.23 12.28
CA SER A 21 -15.18 10.60 10.99
C SER A 21 -13.71 10.78 10.70
N ARG A 22 -12.95 9.68 10.72
CA ARG A 22 -11.54 9.66 10.37
C ARG A 22 -11.46 10.07 8.91
N THR A 23 -11.56 11.36 8.64
CA THR A 23 -11.30 11.94 7.34
C THR A 23 -9.82 11.76 7.13
N ILE A 24 -9.45 10.86 6.22
CA ILE A 24 -8.08 10.70 5.77
C ILE A 24 -7.60 12.10 5.36
N SER A 25 -6.50 12.57 5.94
CA SER A 25 -5.97 13.90 5.62
C SER A 25 -5.22 13.87 4.29
N GLU A 26 -5.22 15.00 3.59
CA GLU A 26 -4.47 15.16 2.34
C GLU A 26 -2.97 14.82 2.53
N ASP A 27 -2.41 15.17 3.70
CA ASP A 27 -1.04 14.82 4.05
C ASP A 27 -0.81 13.31 4.08
N GLN A 28 -1.73 12.54 4.67
CA GLN A 28 -1.65 11.07 4.71
C GLN A 28 -1.76 10.47 3.30
N ILE A 29 -2.61 11.05 2.44
CA ILE A 29 -2.73 10.63 1.04
C ILE A 29 -1.41 10.91 0.29
N SER A 30 -0.82 12.08 0.49
CA SER A 30 0.43 12.48 -0.15
C SER A 30 1.62 11.62 0.30
N GLU A 31 1.68 11.25 1.59
CA GLU A 31 2.70 10.38 2.15
C GLU A 31 2.59 8.97 1.55
N LEU A 32 1.37 8.45 1.45
CA LEU A 32 1.11 7.14 0.85
C LEU A 32 1.50 7.11 -0.62
N LEU A 33 1.15 8.13 -1.39
CA LEU A 33 1.56 8.25 -2.79
C LEU A 33 3.09 8.33 -2.93
N SER A 34 3.77 9.05 -2.03
CA SER A 34 5.24 9.13 -2.01
C SER A 34 5.87 7.76 -1.77
N LYS A 35 5.35 7.00 -0.80
CA LYS A 35 5.78 5.63 -0.51
C LYS A 35 5.56 4.70 -1.69
N LEU A 36 4.38 4.74 -2.31
CA LEU A 36 4.08 3.94 -3.51
C LEU A 36 5.03 4.28 -4.66
N GLN A 37 5.29 5.58 -4.88
CA GLN A 37 6.19 6.01 -5.92
C GLN A 37 7.61 5.47 -5.69
N ALA A 38 8.14 5.50 -4.47
CA ALA A 38 9.48 4.98 -4.14
C ALA A 38 9.66 3.47 -4.41
N LEU A 39 8.57 2.70 -4.38
CA LEU A 39 8.57 1.26 -4.64
C LEU A 39 8.47 0.90 -6.13
N LEU A 40 8.12 1.86 -6.99
CA LEU A 40 7.99 1.63 -8.43
C LEU A 40 9.37 1.64 -9.11
N PRO A 41 9.65 0.69 -10.04
CA PRO A 41 10.91 0.69 -10.79
C PRO A 41 11.08 1.96 -11.62
N GLU A 42 9.99 2.51 -12.18
CA GLU A 42 9.99 3.72 -13.00
C GLU A 42 10.33 5.01 -12.22
N SER A 43 10.17 5.03 -10.90
CA SER A 43 10.58 6.19 -10.09
C SER A 43 12.09 6.26 -9.89
N GLN A 44 12.76 5.11 -9.98
CA GLN A 44 14.20 4.97 -9.79
C GLN A 44 14.98 5.29 -11.08
N THR A 45 14.39 5.03 -12.25
CA THR A 45 15.04 5.35 -13.55
C THR A 45 14.96 6.83 -13.89
N ARG A 46 13.89 7.51 -13.46
CA ARG A 46 13.58 8.89 -13.84
C ARG A 46 13.77 9.82 -12.65
N ASN A 47 15.02 9.96 -12.21
CA ASN A 47 15.48 10.93 -11.20
C ASN A 47 14.80 12.30 -11.40
N GLY A 48 13.77 12.58 -10.59
CA GLY A 48 13.23 13.91 -10.32
C GLY A 48 12.14 14.48 -11.23
N ALA A 49 11.80 13.90 -12.39
CA ALA A 49 11.03 14.63 -13.40
C ALA A 49 9.51 14.36 -13.45
N GLN A 50 9.04 13.17 -13.06
CA GLN A 50 7.64 12.78 -13.31
C GLN A 50 6.90 12.43 -12.02
N ARG A 51 6.45 13.47 -11.30
CA ARG A 51 5.37 13.30 -10.31
C ARG A 51 4.07 13.11 -11.10
N GLY A 52 3.74 11.87 -11.43
CA GLY A 52 2.49 11.52 -12.09
C GLY A 52 1.28 11.88 -11.21
N SER A 53 0.10 12.02 -11.82
CA SER A 53 -1.13 12.18 -11.03
C SER A 53 -1.32 11.00 -10.07
N ALA A 54 -2.07 11.19 -8.97
CA ALA A 54 -2.37 10.11 -8.03
C ALA A 54 -2.93 8.87 -8.73
N ALA A 55 -3.83 9.08 -9.71
CA ALA A 55 -4.38 8.01 -10.53
C ALA A 55 -3.30 7.25 -11.31
N ARG A 56 -2.29 7.95 -11.84
CA ARG A 56 -1.19 7.32 -12.57
C ARG A 56 -0.28 6.52 -11.65
N VAL A 57 0.08 7.07 -10.48
CA VAL A 57 0.89 6.35 -9.48
C VAL A 57 0.18 5.06 -9.08
N LEU A 58 -1.12 5.12 -8.77
CA LEU A 58 -1.90 3.92 -8.43
C LEU A 58 -1.98 2.92 -9.59
N GLN A 59 -2.16 3.40 -10.82
CA GLN A 59 -2.18 2.53 -12.00
C GLN A 59 -0.84 1.81 -12.20
N ASP A 60 0.27 2.54 -12.07
CA ASP A 60 1.61 2.00 -12.22
C ASP A 60 1.91 1.00 -11.09
N THR A 61 1.51 1.30 -9.84
CA THR A 61 1.58 0.37 -8.70
C THR A 61 0.81 -0.92 -8.96
N CYS A 62 -0.45 -0.82 -9.40
CA CYS A 62 -1.25 -2.00 -9.71
C CYS A 62 -0.66 -2.83 -10.86
N SER A 63 -0.05 -2.16 -11.85
CA SER A 63 0.61 -2.85 -12.97
C SER A 63 1.87 -3.56 -12.51
N TYR A 64 2.65 -2.95 -11.63
CA TYR A 64 3.86 -3.54 -11.06
C TYR A 64 3.54 -4.74 -10.15
N ILE A 65 2.50 -4.66 -9.32
CA ILE A 65 2.05 -5.80 -8.52
C ILE A 65 1.67 -6.99 -9.43
N ARG A 66 0.98 -6.72 -10.56
CA ARG A 66 0.65 -7.76 -11.53
C ARG A 66 1.89 -8.37 -12.18
N SER A 67 2.89 -7.56 -12.54
CA SER A 67 4.12 -8.10 -13.11
C SER A 67 4.88 -8.94 -12.10
N LEU A 68 4.98 -8.49 -10.84
CA LEU A 68 5.61 -9.27 -9.77
C LEU A 68 4.91 -10.62 -9.55
N HIS A 69 3.58 -10.65 -9.52
CA HIS A 69 2.85 -11.92 -9.42
C HIS A 69 3.15 -12.83 -10.62
N GLN A 70 3.15 -12.29 -11.84
CA GLN A 70 3.49 -13.07 -13.04
C GLN A 70 4.93 -13.59 -12.99
N GLU A 71 5.88 -12.80 -12.52
CA GLU A 71 7.28 -13.22 -12.36
C GLU A 71 7.40 -14.34 -11.33
N VAL A 72 6.71 -14.23 -10.20
CA VAL A 72 6.64 -15.28 -9.18
C VAL A 72 6.03 -16.55 -9.75
N ASP A 73 4.92 -16.46 -10.47
CA ASP A 73 4.25 -17.62 -11.09
C ASP A 73 5.17 -18.29 -12.12
N ASN A 74 5.77 -17.51 -13.02
CA ASN A 74 6.70 -18.02 -14.04
C ASN A 74 7.93 -18.69 -13.42
N LEU A 75 8.51 -18.07 -12.39
CA LEU A 75 9.65 -18.65 -11.68
C LEU A 75 9.25 -19.94 -10.97
N SER A 76 8.04 -19.98 -10.39
CA SER A 76 7.51 -21.18 -9.73
C SER A 76 7.30 -22.33 -10.72
N ASP A 77 6.76 -22.04 -11.90
CA ASP A 77 6.59 -23.03 -12.97
C ASP A 77 7.92 -23.52 -13.50
N THR A 78 8.86 -22.61 -13.77
CA THR A 78 10.22 -22.96 -14.21
C THR A 78 10.94 -23.84 -13.19
N LEU A 79 10.77 -23.53 -11.90
CA LEU A 79 11.32 -24.32 -10.80
C LEU A 79 10.67 -25.72 -10.74
N ALA A 80 9.35 -25.81 -10.89
CA ALA A 80 8.63 -27.07 -10.92
C ALA A 80 9.06 -27.94 -12.10
N GLU A 81 9.25 -27.35 -13.28
CA GLU A 81 9.76 -28.03 -14.46
C GLU A 81 11.21 -28.51 -14.27
N LEU A 82 12.09 -27.68 -13.69
CA LEU A 82 13.47 -28.09 -13.38
C LEU A 82 13.53 -29.25 -12.38
N LEU A 83 12.64 -29.26 -11.38
CA LEU A 83 12.53 -30.35 -10.42
C LEU A 83 11.94 -31.63 -11.02
N SER A 84 11.11 -31.52 -12.07
CA SER A 84 10.46 -32.64 -12.73
C SER A 84 11.29 -33.24 -13.87
N SER A 85 12.05 -32.40 -14.59
CA SER A 85 12.86 -32.78 -15.76
C SER A 85 14.25 -33.28 -15.40
N ALA A 86 14.78 -32.89 -14.23
CA ALA A 86 15.97 -33.52 -13.72
C ALA A 86 15.60 -34.92 -13.20
N ASP A 87 16.15 -35.97 -13.82
CA ASP A 87 16.46 -37.24 -13.15
C ASP A 87 17.45 -36.90 -12.03
N VAL A 88 16.94 -36.29 -10.95
CA VAL A 88 17.80 -35.67 -9.98
C VAL A 88 18.50 -36.77 -9.21
N THR A 89 19.80 -36.94 -9.44
CA THR A 89 20.61 -37.66 -8.46
C THR A 89 20.43 -36.95 -7.12
N SER A 90 20.30 -37.72 -6.04
CA SER A 90 19.94 -37.24 -4.69
C SER A 90 20.68 -35.95 -4.28
N ASP A 91 21.91 -35.79 -4.76
CA ASP A 91 22.83 -34.71 -4.43
C ASP A 91 22.45 -33.37 -5.09
N GLN A 92 22.04 -33.39 -6.37
CA GLN A 92 21.58 -32.18 -7.07
C GLN A 92 20.23 -31.70 -6.53
N ALA A 93 19.37 -32.64 -6.12
CA ALA A 93 18.08 -32.32 -5.49
C ALA A 93 18.28 -31.67 -4.12
N ALA A 94 19.28 -32.16 -3.37
CA ALA A 94 19.64 -31.59 -2.08
C ALA A 94 20.14 -30.14 -2.23
N VAL A 95 20.93 -29.84 -3.26
CA VAL A 95 21.42 -28.47 -3.51
C VAL A 95 20.27 -27.53 -3.89
N ILE A 96 19.40 -27.92 -4.82
CA ILE A 96 18.24 -27.09 -5.20
C ILE A 96 17.31 -26.87 -4.00
N ARG A 97 17.05 -27.91 -3.19
CA ARG A 97 16.28 -27.76 -1.93
C ARG A 97 16.97 -26.86 -0.91
N SER A 98 18.30 -26.87 -0.83
CA SER A 98 19.06 -26.00 0.09
C SER A 98 19.09 -24.53 -0.32
N LEU A 99 18.88 -24.23 -1.60
CA LEU A 99 18.80 -22.85 -2.11
C LEU A 99 17.37 -22.28 -2.00
N LEU A 100 16.37 -23.16 -1.82
CA LEU A 100 14.95 -22.80 -1.66
C LEU A 100 14.49 -22.70 -0.19
N MET A 101 15.32 -23.15 0.76
CA MET A 101 15.13 -23.04 2.21
C MET A 101 15.98 -21.93 2.78
#